data_AF-A0A1H4JSC0-F1
#
_entry.id   AF-A0A1H4JSC0-F1
#
_cell.length_a   1.000
_cell.length_b   1.000
_cell.length_c   1.000
_cell.angle_alpha   90.00
_cell.angle_beta   90.00
_cell.angle_gamma   90.00
#
_symmetry.space_group_name_H-M   'P 1'
#
loop_
_entity.id
_entity.type
_entity.pdbx_description
1 polymer ?
#
loop_
_entity_poly.entity_id
_entity_poly.type
_entity_poly.pdbx_seq_one_letter_code
_entity_poly.pdbx_strand_id
1 'polypeptide(L)'
;MTEHDATNTSDSIDAPEELHRFLTAYRPTSVSEENWALIADDAVQLVLRAGALTRLRVEKDIQLLGAVVAHLIERGRPVTLDEALSDVTLLSFDTSLEVGEKTKENKRGITRRLQAVHRGLPWRAEKRSPEARTDNLVAHTEVDTMHRILGHAHAMVDDAEGVAFIAAISAAREARRGQGAGPGASAHDWTSAREFAGRYGWNMTQRLLKACVTHETLNTDQPLAIVIRDYGLSRRDLDLGFTRVRDLPDVPVPSHHDLLRGPA
;
A
#
# COMPACT_ATOMS: atom_id res chain seq x y z
N MET A 1 39.13 18.87 2.29
CA MET A 1 38.14 17.82 1.95
C MET A 1 36.91 18.12 2.75
N THR A 2 35.80 18.29 2.05
CA THR A 2 34.55 18.91 2.50
C THR A 2 33.76 17.99 3.43
N GLU A 3 33.66 18.38 4.70
CA GLU A 3 32.61 17.91 5.61
C GLU A 3 31.32 18.65 5.25
N HIS A 4 30.46 17.97 4.48
CA HIS A 4 29.06 18.31 4.34
C HIS A 4 28.27 17.36 5.24
N ASP A 5 28.12 17.74 6.50
CA ASP A 5 26.99 17.29 7.30
C ASP A 5 26.24 18.53 7.75
N ALA A 6 25.39 19.01 6.84
CA ALA A 6 24.35 19.95 7.17
C ALA A 6 23.36 19.22 8.09
N THR A 7 23.40 19.59 9.37
CA THR A 7 22.32 19.40 10.33
C THR A 7 21.02 19.94 9.73
N ASN A 8 20.25 19.07 9.07
CA ASN A 8 18.83 19.29 8.83
C ASN A 8 18.09 19.10 10.15
N THR A 9 18.28 20.05 11.08
CA THR A 9 17.31 20.30 12.13
C THR A 9 16.04 20.77 11.44
N SER A 10 15.12 19.81 11.28
CA SER A 10 13.71 20.09 11.03
C SER A 10 13.22 20.95 12.19
N ASP A 11 13.29 22.27 12.05
CA ASP A 11 12.64 23.22 12.93
C ASP A 11 11.13 22.94 12.89
N SER A 12 10.70 22.06 13.79
CA SER A 12 9.32 21.96 14.23
C SER A 12 9.02 23.32 14.83
N ILE A 13 8.32 24.17 14.08
CA ILE A 13 7.72 25.36 14.67
C ILE A 13 6.60 24.85 15.56
N ASP A 14 6.91 24.70 16.84
CA ASP A 14 5.99 24.24 17.89
C ASP A 14 4.91 25.28 18.25
N ALA A 15 4.74 26.35 17.46
CA ALA A 15 3.75 27.40 17.67
C ALA A 15 2.69 27.41 16.55
N PRO A 16 1.55 26.70 16.73
CA PRO A 16 0.40 26.75 15.81
C PRO A 16 -0.06 28.18 15.47
N GLU A 17 0.09 29.13 16.40
CA GLU A 17 -0.23 30.54 16.20
C GLU A 17 0.68 31.24 15.18
N GLU A 18 1.97 30.89 15.14
CA GLU A 18 2.92 31.47 14.19
C GLU A 18 2.63 30.98 12.77
N LEU A 19 2.31 29.70 12.62
CA LEU A 19 1.90 29.11 11.34
C LEU A 19 0.56 29.68 10.87
N HIS A 20 -0.39 29.91 11.78
CA HIS A 20 -1.66 30.57 11.46
C HIS A 20 -1.42 32.00 10.96
N ARG A 21 -0.55 32.77 11.64
CA ARG A 21 -0.17 34.13 11.21
C ARG A 21 0.50 34.13 9.85
N PHE A 22 1.43 33.20 9.61
CA PHE A 22 2.09 33.03 8.31
C PHE A 22 1.08 32.74 7.20
N LEU A 23 0.16 31.80 7.41
CA LEU A 23 -0.85 31.42 6.43
C LEU A 23 -1.83 32.56 6.13
N THR A 24 -2.23 33.31 7.15
CA THR A 24 -3.12 34.47 7.00
C THR A 24 -2.45 35.61 6.23
N ALA A 25 -1.15 35.81 6.45
CA ALA A 25 -0.33 36.78 5.73
C ALA A 25 0.07 36.32 4.33
N TYR A 26 -0.13 35.04 3.98
CA TYR A 26 0.27 34.50 2.69
C TYR A 26 -0.54 35.14 1.55
N ARG A 27 0.18 35.50 0.48
CA ARG A 27 -0.38 36.09 -0.75
C ARG A 27 0.19 35.32 -1.94
N PRO A 28 -0.60 34.49 -2.63
CA PRO A 28 -0.14 33.80 -3.83
C PRO A 28 0.24 34.82 -4.91
N THR A 29 1.39 34.65 -5.54
CA THR A 29 1.85 35.56 -6.61
C THR A 29 1.09 35.39 -7.92
N SER A 30 0.45 34.24 -8.12
CA SER A 30 -0.29 33.90 -9.33
C SER A 30 -1.77 34.33 -9.30
N VAL A 31 -2.23 34.97 -8.23
CA VAL A 31 -3.64 35.35 -8.02
C VAL A 31 -3.69 36.78 -7.49
N SER A 32 -4.62 37.60 -7.97
CA SER A 32 -4.84 38.94 -7.38
C SER A 32 -5.33 38.83 -5.94
N GLU A 33 -5.03 39.84 -5.11
CA GLU A 33 -5.44 39.84 -3.70
C GLU A 33 -6.97 39.74 -3.56
N GLU A 34 -7.72 40.43 -4.42
CA GLU A 34 -9.19 40.38 -4.44
C GLU A 34 -9.73 38.97 -4.67
N ASN A 35 -9.17 38.24 -5.64
CA ASN A 35 -9.62 36.88 -5.95
C ASN A 35 -9.18 35.89 -4.87
N TRP A 36 -7.99 36.06 -4.30
CA TRP A 36 -7.53 35.20 -3.22
C TRP A 36 -8.36 35.39 -1.94
N ALA A 37 -8.76 36.63 -1.64
CA ALA A 37 -9.58 36.96 -0.48
C ALA A 37 -10.92 36.20 -0.45
N LEU A 38 -11.46 35.79 -1.61
CA LEU A 38 -12.70 35.02 -1.71
C LEU A 38 -12.62 33.64 -1.04
N ILE A 39 -11.43 33.05 -0.91
CA ILE A 39 -11.25 31.70 -0.36
C ILE A 39 -10.16 31.62 0.72
N ALA A 40 -9.50 32.74 1.05
CA ALA A 40 -8.30 32.75 1.87
C ALA A 40 -8.55 32.09 3.24
N ASP A 41 -9.62 32.51 3.94
CA ASP A 41 -9.93 31.98 5.28
C ASP A 41 -10.20 30.47 5.25
N ASP A 42 -11.01 29.99 4.30
CA ASP A 42 -11.32 28.58 4.15
C ASP A 42 -10.09 27.75 3.75
N ALA A 43 -9.23 28.31 2.89
CA ALA A 43 -7.96 27.69 2.50
C ALA A 43 -7.02 27.55 3.70
N VAL A 44 -6.88 28.60 4.51
CA VAL A 44 -6.06 28.55 5.74
C VAL A 44 -6.59 27.48 6.70
N GLN A 45 -7.89 27.46 6.96
CA GLN A 45 -8.51 26.45 7.84
C GLN A 45 -8.35 25.03 7.30
N LEU A 46 -8.46 24.83 5.98
CA LEU A 46 -8.23 23.54 5.36
C LEU A 46 -6.77 23.09 5.55
N VAL A 47 -5.81 23.96 5.26
CA VAL A 47 -4.38 23.63 5.40
C VAL A 47 -4.05 23.29 6.85
N LEU A 48 -4.58 24.01 7.83
CA LEU A 48 -4.34 23.72 9.24
C LEU A 48 -4.90 22.35 9.66
N ARG A 49 -6.06 21.94 9.14
CA ARG A 49 -6.67 20.63 9.41
C ARG A 49 -6.00 19.47 8.67
N ALA A 50 -5.26 19.74 7.60
CA ALA A 50 -4.79 18.70 6.68
C ALA A 50 -3.56 17.89 7.15
N GLY A 51 -3.27 17.83 8.45
CA GLY A 51 -2.22 16.97 9.05
C GLY A 51 -1.12 17.74 9.79
N ALA A 52 0.06 17.11 9.93
CA ALA A 52 1.18 17.62 10.74
C ALA A 52 1.63 19.04 10.35
N LEU A 53 1.68 19.96 11.30
CA LEU A 53 1.95 21.40 11.12
C LEU A 53 3.44 21.71 11.01
N THR A 54 4.06 21.37 9.88
CA THR A 54 5.42 21.84 9.56
C THR A 54 5.38 23.01 8.58
N ARG A 55 6.29 23.99 8.73
CA ARG A 55 6.36 25.19 7.88
C ARG A 55 6.39 24.85 6.39
N LEU A 56 7.31 23.98 6.00
CA LEU A 56 7.47 23.54 4.62
C LEU A 56 6.19 22.93 4.03
N ARG A 57 5.43 22.20 4.86
CA ARG A 57 4.20 21.53 4.44
C ARG A 57 3.08 22.56 4.26
N VAL A 58 2.82 23.40 5.25
CA VAL A 58 1.74 24.42 5.17
C VAL A 58 1.99 25.39 4.01
N GLU A 59 3.25 25.77 3.78
CA GLU A 59 3.67 26.64 2.70
C GLU A 59 3.40 26.00 1.33
N LYS A 60 3.78 24.74 1.12
CA LYS A 60 3.50 24.03 -0.14
C LYS A 60 2.02 23.85 -0.40
N ASP A 61 1.23 23.62 0.65
CA ASP A 61 -0.22 23.43 0.52
C ASP A 61 -0.89 24.71 0.06
N ILE A 62 -0.58 25.84 0.71
CA ILE A 62 -1.20 27.13 0.41
C ILE A 62 -0.73 27.66 -0.97
N GLN A 63 0.54 27.43 -1.33
CA GLN A 63 1.07 27.69 -2.68
C GLN A 63 0.31 26.90 -3.75
N LEU A 64 0.02 25.62 -3.48
CA LEU A 64 -0.69 24.77 -4.44
C LEU A 64 -2.14 25.22 -4.61
N LEU A 65 -2.84 25.58 -3.52
CA LEU A 65 -4.19 26.15 -3.61
C LEU A 65 -4.20 27.45 -4.41
N GLY A 66 -3.22 28.33 -4.20
CA GLY A 66 -3.05 29.53 -5.02
C GLY A 66 -2.87 29.21 -6.52
N ALA A 67 -2.09 28.19 -6.86
CA ALA A 67 -1.91 27.77 -8.25
C ALA A 67 -3.19 27.18 -8.87
N VAL A 68 -3.97 26.42 -8.10
CA VAL A 68 -5.26 25.88 -8.54
C VAL A 68 -6.29 26.99 -8.75
N VAL A 69 -6.29 28.02 -7.90
CA VAL A 69 -7.18 29.19 -8.04
C VAL A 69 -6.80 30.03 -9.25
N ALA A 70 -5.51 30.24 -9.49
CA ALA A 70 -5.05 30.88 -10.73
C ALA A 70 -5.59 30.13 -11.96
N HIS A 71 -5.51 28.81 -11.95
CA HIS A 71 -6.08 27.96 -13.01
C HIS A 71 -7.60 28.09 -13.13
N LEU A 72 -8.35 28.22 -12.04
CA LEU A 72 -9.80 28.49 -12.11
C LEU A 72 -10.10 29.82 -12.79
N ILE A 73 -9.37 30.88 -12.44
CA ILE A 73 -9.52 32.21 -13.01
C ILE A 73 -9.22 32.20 -14.51
N GLU A 74 -8.11 31.56 -14.91
CA GLU A 74 -7.74 31.38 -16.31
C GLU A 74 -8.83 30.66 -17.12
N ARG A 75 -9.59 29.75 -16.48
CA ARG A 75 -10.70 29.02 -17.09
C ARG A 75 -12.06 29.69 -16.93
N GLY A 76 -12.13 30.87 -16.31
CA GLY A 76 -13.37 31.60 -16.07
C GLY A 76 -14.36 30.87 -15.16
N ARG A 77 -13.85 30.04 -14.23
CA ARG A 77 -14.68 29.27 -13.28
C ARG A 77 -14.85 30.02 -11.95
N PRO A 78 -15.91 29.74 -11.18
CA PRO A 78 -16.13 30.35 -9.88
C PRO A 78 -14.95 30.12 -8.93
N VAL A 79 -14.52 31.18 -8.23
CA VAL A 79 -13.45 31.09 -7.24
C VAL A 79 -14.05 30.73 -5.89
N THR A 80 -14.22 29.42 -5.64
CA THR A 80 -14.64 28.87 -4.36
C THR A 80 -13.73 27.70 -3.97
N LEU A 81 -13.66 27.38 -2.68
CA LEU A 81 -12.85 26.24 -2.22
C LEU A 81 -13.42 24.90 -2.74
N ASP A 82 -14.75 24.76 -2.78
CA ASP A 82 -15.45 23.61 -3.38
C ASP A 82 -15.01 23.40 -4.84
N GLU A 83 -15.01 24.48 -5.62
CA GLU A 83 -14.67 24.42 -7.03
C GLU A 83 -13.18 24.13 -7.22
N ALA A 84 -12.31 24.73 -6.41
CA ALA A 84 -10.86 24.50 -6.43
C ALA A 84 -10.52 23.03 -6.16
N LEU A 85 -11.28 22.36 -5.29
CA LEU A 85 -11.06 20.97 -4.91
C LEU A 85 -11.99 19.98 -5.62
N SER A 86 -12.75 20.42 -6.62
CA SER A 86 -13.56 19.53 -7.45
C SER A 86 -12.69 18.61 -8.30
N ASP A 87 -13.16 17.38 -8.55
CA ASP A 87 -12.44 16.41 -9.38
C ASP A 87 -12.16 16.96 -10.79
N VAL A 88 -13.11 17.73 -11.33
CA VAL A 88 -13.00 18.37 -12.64
C VAL A 88 -11.88 19.42 -12.66
N THR A 89 -11.79 20.27 -11.64
CA THR A 89 -10.71 21.27 -11.54
C THR A 89 -9.36 20.63 -11.35
N LEU A 90 -9.25 19.68 -10.42
CA LEU A 90 -7.97 19.05 -10.12
C LEU A 90 -7.44 18.24 -11.30
N LEU A 91 -8.32 17.57 -12.05
CA LEU A 91 -7.94 16.90 -13.30
C LEU A 91 -7.51 17.91 -14.36
N SER A 92 -8.27 19.00 -14.56
CA SER A 92 -7.92 20.05 -15.52
C SER A 92 -6.58 20.71 -15.20
N PHE A 93 -6.33 21.01 -13.92
CA PHE A 93 -5.06 21.54 -13.43
C PHE A 93 -3.92 20.55 -13.63
N ASP A 94 -4.12 19.26 -13.30
CA ASP A 94 -3.09 18.24 -13.51
C ASP A 94 -2.68 18.11 -14.98
N THR A 95 -3.65 18.22 -15.90
CA THR A 95 -3.39 18.21 -17.35
C THR A 95 -2.68 19.46 -17.86
N SER A 96 -2.83 20.63 -17.21
CA SER A 96 -2.15 21.87 -17.61
C SER A 96 -0.73 22.00 -17.07
N LEU A 97 -0.30 21.12 -16.15
CA LEU A 97 1.02 21.16 -15.58
C LEU A 97 2.13 20.77 -16.59
N GLU A 98 2.94 21.75 -16.98
CA GLU A 98 4.16 21.56 -17.76
C GLU A 98 5.39 21.34 -16.85
N VAL A 99 5.36 20.30 -16.02
CA VAL A 99 6.45 19.94 -15.10
C VAL A 99 6.79 18.46 -15.18
N GLY A 100 7.98 18.07 -14.70
CA GLY A 100 8.38 16.66 -14.67
C GLY A 100 7.50 15.78 -13.78
N GLU A 101 7.46 14.47 -14.07
CA GLU A 101 6.58 13.49 -13.41
C GLU A 101 6.69 13.47 -11.88
N LYS A 102 7.91 13.59 -11.34
CA LYS A 102 8.12 13.66 -9.88
C LYS A 102 7.39 14.84 -9.24
N THR A 103 7.39 15.99 -9.90
CA THR A 103 6.72 17.20 -9.41
C THR A 103 5.20 17.07 -9.56
N LYS A 104 4.72 16.46 -10.66
CA LYS A 104 3.30 16.14 -10.82
C LYS A 104 2.80 15.23 -9.72
N GLU A 105 3.50 14.13 -9.44
CA GLU A 105 3.11 13.19 -8.38
C GLU A 105 3.09 13.85 -7.00
N ASN A 106 4.05 14.73 -6.70
CA ASN A 106 4.04 15.50 -5.46
C ASN A 106 2.81 16.42 -5.36
N LYS A 107 2.49 17.16 -6.44
CA LYS A 107 1.30 18.02 -6.49
C LYS A 107 0.01 17.20 -6.34
N ARG A 108 -0.12 16.07 -7.04
CA ARG A 108 -1.24 15.12 -6.90
C ARG A 108 -1.37 14.61 -5.47
N GLY A 109 -0.26 14.28 -4.80
CA GLY A 109 -0.27 13.86 -3.40
C GLY A 109 -0.83 14.93 -2.46
N ILE A 110 -0.50 16.20 -2.70
CA ILE A 110 -1.03 17.32 -1.92
C ILE A 110 -2.52 17.55 -2.25
N THR A 111 -2.90 17.60 -3.53
CA THR A 111 -4.32 17.86 -3.92
C THR A 111 -5.25 16.78 -3.40
N ARG A 112 -4.89 15.50 -3.53
CA ARG A 112 -5.72 14.41 -3.00
C ARG A 112 -5.86 14.48 -1.47
N ARG A 113 -4.83 14.92 -0.74
CA ARG A 113 -4.91 15.16 0.71
C ARG A 113 -5.88 16.27 1.05
N LEU A 114 -5.72 17.43 0.43
CA LEU A 114 -6.56 18.60 0.68
C LEU A 114 -8.02 18.28 0.33
N GLN A 115 -8.26 17.56 -0.77
CA GLN A 115 -9.58 17.11 -1.18
C GLN A 115 -10.20 16.11 -0.19
N ALA A 116 -9.43 15.13 0.31
CA ALA A 116 -9.93 14.19 1.32
C ALA A 116 -10.35 14.92 2.60
N VAL A 117 -9.51 15.82 3.11
CA VAL A 117 -9.77 16.60 4.33
C VAL A 117 -10.98 17.51 4.14
N HIS A 118 -11.10 18.15 2.96
CA HIS A 118 -12.26 18.97 2.61
C HIS A 118 -13.56 18.16 2.65
N ARG A 119 -13.53 16.91 2.20
CA ARG A 119 -14.68 15.98 2.24
C ARG A 119 -14.91 15.33 3.61
N GLY A 120 -14.13 15.69 4.64
CA GLY A 120 -14.21 15.06 5.97
C GLY A 120 -13.72 13.61 6.00
N LEU A 121 -12.93 13.19 5.00
CA LEU A 121 -12.39 11.84 4.88
C LEU A 121 -10.94 11.78 5.39
N PRO A 122 -10.51 10.66 5.99
CA PRO A 122 -9.12 10.47 6.33
C PRO A 122 -8.27 10.39 5.05
N TRP A 123 -7.29 11.28 4.91
CA TRP A 123 -6.39 11.30 3.73
C TRP A 123 -5.62 10.00 3.53
N ARG A 124 -5.16 9.38 4.63
CA ARG A 124 -4.58 8.04 4.61
C ARG A 124 -5.40 7.19 5.55
N ALA A 125 -5.77 6.00 5.09
CA ALA A 125 -6.24 4.96 5.98
C ALA A 125 -5.21 4.81 7.10
N GLU A 126 -5.68 4.79 8.34
CA GLU A 126 -4.82 4.59 9.48
C GLU A 126 -3.99 3.32 9.25
N LYS A 127 -2.69 3.44 9.47
CA LYS A 127 -1.78 2.31 9.26
C LYS A 127 -2.22 1.23 10.25
N ARG A 128 -2.82 0.16 9.75
CA ARG A 128 -3.19 -1.00 10.57
C ARG A 128 -2.00 -1.38 11.45
N SER A 129 -2.26 -1.66 12.73
CA SER A 129 -1.23 -2.16 13.61
C SER A 129 -0.61 -3.44 13.01
N PRO A 130 0.63 -3.80 13.34
CA PRO A 130 1.23 -5.05 12.88
C PRO A 130 0.33 -6.26 13.15
N GLU A 131 -0.36 -6.29 14.29
CA GLU A 131 -1.29 -7.34 14.71
C GLU A 131 -2.52 -7.37 13.81
N ALA A 132 -3.20 -6.22 13.64
CA ALA A 132 -4.36 -6.10 12.76
C ALA A 132 -4.03 -6.38 11.29
N ARG A 133 -2.78 -6.16 10.87
CA ARG A 133 -2.30 -6.54 9.55
C ARG A 133 -2.16 -8.06 9.45
N THR A 134 -1.58 -8.72 10.45
CA THR A 134 -1.41 -10.18 10.51
C THR A 134 -2.74 -10.92 10.61
N ASP A 135 -3.73 -10.40 11.36
CA ASP A 135 -5.08 -10.96 11.48
C ASP A 135 -5.80 -11.13 10.13
N ASN A 136 -5.45 -10.30 9.14
CA ASN A 136 -6.07 -10.30 7.81
C ASN A 136 -5.27 -11.08 6.75
N LEU A 137 -4.18 -11.74 7.16
CA LEU A 137 -3.38 -12.59 6.30
C LEU A 137 -3.88 -14.04 6.34
N VAL A 138 -3.59 -14.78 5.27
CA VAL A 138 -3.84 -16.23 5.25
C VAL A 138 -2.89 -16.88 6.25
N ALA A 139 -3.43 -17.62 7.21
CA ALA A 139 -2.66 -18.31 8.23
C ALA A 139 -1.71 -19.34 7.62
N HIS A 140 -0.53 -19.52 8.23
CA HIS A 140 0.46 -20.49 7.76
C HIS A 140 -0.03 -21.95 7.87
N THR A 141 -0.94 -22.23 8.80
CA THR A 141 -1.58 -23.55 9.01
C THR A 141 -2.42 -24.02 7.81
N GLU A 142 -2.82 -23.12 6.91
CA GLU A 142 -3.51 -23.48 5.67
C GLU A 142 -2.65 -24.33 4.73
N VAL A 143 -1.32 -24.31 4.89
CA VAL A 143 -0.42 -25.22 4.16
C VAL A 143 -0.68 -26.68 4.54
N ASP A 144 -0.94 -26.97 5.81
CA ASP A 144 -1.21 -28.33 6.27
C ASP A 144 -2.55 -28.85 5.73
N THR A 145 -3.56 -27.98 5.65
CA THR A 145 -4.83 -28.30 4.99
C THR A 145 -4.62 -28.59 3.51
N MET A 146 -3.86 -27.75 2.81
CA MET A 146 -3.53 -27.98 1.40
C MET A 146 -2.79 -29.31 1.19
N HIS A 147 -1.77 -29.62 1.99
CA HIS A 147 -1.02 -30.87 1.90
C HIS A 147 -1.86 -32.11 2.21
N ARG A 148 -2.74 -32.03 3.21
CA ARG A 148 -3.68 -33.12 3.54
C ARG A 148 -4.61 -33.42 2.37
N ILE A 149 -5.21 -32.39 1.75
CA ILE A 149 -6.09 -32.55 0.58
C ILE A 149 -5.29 -33.07 -0.63
N LEU A 150 -4.06 -32.60 -0.81
CA LEU A 150 -3.16 -33.11 -1.86
C LEU A 150 -2.86 -34.60 -1.66
N GLY A 151 -2.69 -35.06 -0.42
CA GLY A 151 -2.56 -36.48 -0.07
C GLY A 151 -3.78 -37.30 -0.48
N HIS A 152 -5.00 -36.78 -0.24
CA HIS A 152 -6.23 -37.41 -0.72
C HIS A 152 -6.32 -37.46 -2.24
N ALA A 153 -5.96 -36.37 -2.93
CA ALA A 153 -5.96 -36.32 -4.39
C ALA A 153 -5.01 -37.36 -5.00
N HIS A 154 -3.79 -37.51 -4.45
CA HIS A 154 -2.83 -38.52 -4.91
C HIS A 154 -3.30 -39.97 -4.67
N ALA A 155 -4.11 -40.21 -3.64
CA ALA A 155 -4.68 -41.53 -3.37
C ALA A 155 -5.82 -41.90 -4.34
N MET A 156 -6.42 -40.92 -5.02
CA MET A 156 -7.57 -41.08 -5.92
C MET A 156 -7.12 -40.94 -7.38
N VAL A 157 -6.34 -41.90 -7.86
CA VAL A 157 -5.64 -41.86 -9.16
C VAL A 157 -6.56 -41.63 -10.37
N ASP A 158 -7.83 -42.05 -10.27
CA ASP A 158 -8.83 -41.93 -11.35
C ASP A 158 -9.86 -40.80 -11.15
N ASP A 159 -9.75 -39.99 -10.09
CA ASP A 159 -10.66 -38.86 -9.87
C ASP A 159 -10.21 -37.63 -10.67
N ALA A 160 -10.95 -37.31 -11.73
CA ALA A 160 -10.67 -36.18 -12.60
C ALA A 160 -10.59 -34.84 -11.84
N GLU A 161 -11.41 -34.65 -10.80
CA GLU A 161 -11.36 -33.45 -9.97
C GLU A 161 -10.10 -33.42 -9.08
N GLY A 162 -9.64 -34.57 -8.59
CA GLY A 162 -8.39 -34.73 -7.86
C GLY A 162 -7.16 -34.43 -8.73
N VAL A 163 -7.17 -34.91 -9.98
CA VAL A 163 -6.12 -34.60 -10.97
C VAL A 163 -6.07 -33.09 -11.25
N ALA A 164 -7.22 -32.44 -11.44
CA ALA A 164 -7.31 -31.00 -11.64
C ALA A 164 -6.78 -30.21 -10.42
N PHE A 165 -7.05 -30.70 -9.20
CA PHE A 165 -6.54 -30.11 -7.97
C PHE A 165 -5.00 -30.18 -7.87
N ILE A 166 -4.41 -31.35 -8.16
CA ILE A 166 -2.95 -31.52 -8.20
C ILE A 166 -2.31 -30.61 -9.26
N ALA A 167 -2.94 -30.51 -10.43
CA ALA A 167 -2.48 -29.64 -11.51
C ALA A 167 -2.52 -28.16 -11.10
N ALA A 168 -3.57 -27.71 -10.44
CA ALA A 168 -3.70 -26.34 -9.96
C ALA A 168 -2.61 -25.96 -8.94
N ILE A 169 -2.30 -26.86 -7.99
CA ILE A 169 -1.22 -26.63 -7.02
C ILE A 169 0.15 -26.60 -7.71
N SER A 170 0.40 -27.54 -8.62
CA SER A 170 1.65 -27.59 -9.39
C SER A 170 1.86 -26.32 -10.21
N ALA A 171 0.82 -25.86 -10.91
CA ALA A 171 0.85 -24.61 -11.67
C ALA A 171 1.11 -23.39 -10.76
N ALA A 172 0.52 -23.34 -9.57
CA ALA A 172 0.78 -22.27 -8.61
C ALA A 172 2.23 -22.27 -8.09
N ARG A 173 2.81 -23.46 -7.85
CA ARG A 173 4.23 -23.62 -7.46
C ARG A 173 5.18 -23.21 -8.57
N GLU A 174 4.89 -23.59 -9.82
CA GLU A 174 5.68 -23.17 -10.99
C GLU A 174 5.63 -21.66 -11.22
N ALA A 175 4.44 -21.07 -11.14
CA ALA A 175 4.27 -19.62 -11.23
C ALA A 175 5.06 -18.89 -10.14
N ARG A 176 5.18 -19.47 -8.94
CA ARG A 176 5.97 -18.88 -7.84
C ARG A 176 7.48 -18.94 -8.08
N ARG A 177 7.98 -19.93 -8.83
CA ARG A 177 9.41 -20.03 -9.22
C ARG A 177 9.80 -19.09 -10.36
N GLY A 178 8.87 -18.30 -10.91
CA GLY A 178 9.13 -17.45 -12.06
C GLY A 178 9.47 -18.22 -13.34
N GLN A 179 9.31 -19.55 -13.36
CA GLN A 179 9.66 -20.44 -14.48
C GLN A 179 8.49 -20.77 -15.41
N GLY A 180 7.35 -20.08 -15.28
CA GLY A 180 6.28 -20.24 -16.23
C GLY A 180 5.14 -19.25 -16.10
N ALA A 181 4.82 -18.61 -17.22
CA ALA A 181 3.46 -18.73 -17.73
C ALA A 181 3.29 -20.17 -18.27
N GLY A 182 3.32 -21.17 -17.37
CA GLY A 182 2.84 -22.50 -17.72
C GLY A 182 1.37 -22.40 -18.12
N PRO A 183 0.78 -23.39 -18.79
CA PRO A 183 -0.66 -23.39 -19.03
C PRO A 183 -1.33 -23.27 -17.66
N GLY A 184 -1.80 -22.07 -17.32
CA GLY A 184 -2.59 -21.86 -16.13
C GLY A 184 -3.74 -22.86 -16.21
N ALA A 185 -4.06 -23.51 -15.09
CA ALA A 185 -5.20 -24.40 -15.03
C ALA A 185 -6.36 -23.74 -15.79
N SER A 186 -6.91 -24.43 -16.79
CA SER A 186 -7.97 -23.85 -17.61
C SER A 186 -9.11 -23.42 -16.69
N ALA A 187 -9.98 -22.51 -17.13
CA ALA A 187 -11.12 -22.09 -16.30
C ALA A 187 -11.97 -23.30 -15.83
N HIS A 188 -12.00 -24.37 -16.64
CA HIS A 188 -12.61 -25.64 -16.29
C HIS A 188 -11.82 -26.38 -15.20
N ASP A 189 -10.51 -26.59 -15.36
CA ASP A 189 -9.67 -27.28 -14.36
C ASP A 189 -9.66 -26.55 -13.02
N TRP A 190 -9.68 -25.21 -13.04
CA TRP A 190 -9.79 -24.41 -11.83
C TRP A 190 -11.12 -24.64 -11.10
N THR A 191 -12.22 -24.80 -11.84
CA THR A 191 -13.54 -25.07 -11.25
C THR A 191 -13.57 -26.47 -10.64
N SER A 192 -13.11 -27.48 -11.37
CA SER A 192 -13.01 -28.87 -10.90
C SER A 192 -12.09 -29.01 -9.68
N ALA A 193 -10.95 -28.31 -9.68
CA ALA A 193 -10.05 -28.26 -8.52
C ALA A 193 -10.72 -27.64 -7.28
N ARG A 194 -11.57 -26.62 -7.47
CA ARG A 194 -12.32 -26.00 -6.37
C ARG A 194 -13.41 -26.90 -5.84
N GLU A 195 -14.09 -27.64 -6.71
CA GLU A 195 -15.07 -28.64 -6.31
C GLU A 195 -14.43 -29.73 -5.46
N PHE A 196 -13.28 -30.27 -5.91
CA PHE A 196 -12.49 -31.22 -5.12
C PHE A 196 -12.14 -30.67 -3.73
N ALA A 197 -11.56 -29.48 -3.66
CA ALA A 197 -11.21 -28.83 -2.40
C ALA A 197 -12.44 -28.60 -1.49
N GLY A 198 -13.58 -28.23 -2.09
CA GLY A 198 -14.85 -28.02 -1.41
C GLY A 198 -15.38 -29.27 -0.73
N ARG A 199 -15.18 -30.47 -1.31
CA ARG A 199 -15.54 -31.75 -0.68
C ARG A 199 -14.83 -31.97 0.66
N TYR A 200 -13.66 -31.38 0.85
CA TYR A 200 -12.88 -31.43 2.08
C TYR A 200 -13.03 -30.17 2.95
N GLY A 201 -14.03 -29.33 2.68
CA GLY A 201 -14.31 -28.12 3.43
C GLY A 201 -13.34 -26.96 3.17
N TRP A 202 -12.53 -27.04 2.11
CA TRP A 202 -11.56 -26.00 1.79
C TRP A 202 -12.06 -25.12 0.65
N ASN A 203 -12.45 -23.87 0.97
CA ASN A 203 -12.90 -22.90 -0.03
C ASN A 203 -11.69 -22.33 -0.78
N MET A 204 -11.19 -23.10 -1.74
CA MET A 204 -10.00 -22.74 -2.51
C MET A 204 -10.26 -21.49 -3.36
N THR A 205 -9.54 -20.42 -3.04
CA THR A 205 -9.47 -19.20 -3.88
C THR A 205 -8.06 -19.05 -4.44
N GLN A 206 -7.90 -18.30 -5.53
CA GLN A 206 -6.57 -18.03 -6.09
C GLN A 206 -5.66 -17.33 -5.07
N ARG A 207 -6.23 -16.41 -4.26
CA ARG A 207 -5.50 -15.73 -3.19
C ARG A 207 -5.03 -16.70 -2.11
N LEU A 208 -5.89 -17.62 -1.69
CA LEU A 208 -5.59 -18.63 -0.69
C LEU A 208 -4.48 -19.57 -1.19
N LEU A 209 -4.65 -20.15 -2.39
CA LEU A 209 -3.66 -21.04 -2.99
C LEU A 209 -2.30 -20.35 -3.17
N LYS A 210 -2.29 -19.11 -3.67
CA LYS A 210 -1.07 -18.31 -3.80
C LYS A 210 -0.37 -18.10 -2.45
N ALA A 211 -1.13 -17.85 -1.38
CA ALA A 211 -0.57 -17.67 -0.05
C ALA A 211 -0.02 -18.98 0.54
N CYS A 212 -0.70 -20.11 0.36
CA CYS A 212 -0.20 -21.43 0.78
C CYS A 212 1.13 -21.77 0.10
N VAL A 213 1.23 -21.59 -1.22
CA VAL A 213 2.49 -21.82 -1.96
C VAL A 213 3.59 -20.84 -1.51
N THR A 214 3.23 -19.60 -1.17
CA THR A 214 4.21 -18.67 -0.58
C THR A 214 4.69 -19.14 0.78
N HIS A 215 3.81 -19.64 1.64
CA HIS A 215 4.20 -20.22 2.93
C HIS A 215 5.11 -21.44 2.78
N GLU A 216 4.84 -22.33 1.82
CA GLU A 216 5.76 -23.43 1.46
C GLU A 216 7.14 -22.89 1.09
N THR A 217 7.17 -21.83 0.26
CA THR A 217 8.41 -21.19 -0.20
C THR A 217 9.18 -20.53 0.94
N LEU A 218 8.47 -19.88 1.87
CA LEU A 218 9.07 -19.26 3.06
C LEU A 218 9.60 -20.29 4.07
N ASN A 219 9.15 -21.55 3.99
CA ASN A 219 9.56 -22.64 4.88
C ASN A 219 10.72 -23.48 4.31
N THR A 220 11.34 -23.07 3.20
CA THR A 220 12.54 -23.76 2.69
C THR A 220 13.76 -23.46 3.55
N ASP A 221 14.67 -24.43 3.71
CA ASP A 221 15.91 -24.30 4.49
C ASP A 221 16.99 -23.39 3.85
N GLN A 222 16.60 -22.50 2.94
CA GLN A 222 17.50 -21.58 2.26
C GLN A 222 17.54 -20.22 2.96
N PRO A 223 18.68 -19.51 2.92
CA PRO A 223 18.74 -18.11 3.35
C PRO A 223 17.68 -17.25 2.67
N LEU A 224 16.96 -16.41 3.45
CA LEU A 224 15.83 -15.62 2.95
C LEU A 224 16.19 -14.74 1.74
N ALA A 225 17.42 -14.23 1.67
CA ALA A 225 17.91 -13.46 0.53
C ALA A 225 17.92 -14.28 -0.78
N ILE A 226 18.25 -15.57 -0.71
CA ILE A 226 18.22 -16.50 -1.85
C ILE A 226 16.76 -16.77 -2.25
N VAL A 227 15.89 -17.03 -1.26
CA VAL A 227 14.46 -17.25 -1.50
C VAL A 227 13.80 -16.03 -2.14
N ILE A 228 14.10 -14.81 -1.68
CA ILE A 228 13.57 -13.57 -2.27
C ILE A 228 14.01 -13.44 -3.74
N ARG A 229 15.29 -13.68 -4.02
CA ARG A 229 15.86 -13.57 -5.37
C ARG A 229 15.26 -14.60 -6.31
N ASP A 230 15.21 -15.86 -5.90
CA ASP A 230 14.88 -16.99 -6.77
C ASP A 230 13.36 -17.11 -7.01
N TYR A 231 12.54 -16.61 -6.09
CA TYR A 231 11.07 -16.67 -6.17
C TYR A 231 10.39 -15.30 -6.34
N GLY A 232 11.17 -14.23 -6.52
CA GLY A 232 10.68 -12.87 -6.76
C GLY A 232 9.73 -12.37 -5.66
N LEU A 233 10.03 -12.68 -4.39
CA LEU A 233 9.11 -12.37 -3.29
C LEU A 233 8.99 -10.86 -3.07
N SER A 234 7.76 -10.37 -3.04
CA SER A 234 7.47 -8.98 -2.69
C SER A 234 7.44 -8.77 -1.18
N ARG A 235 7.48 -7.52 -0.75
CA ARG A 235 7.24 -7.16 0.66
C ARG A 235 5.94 -7.76 1.22
N ARG A 236 4.87 -7.83 0.41
CA ARG A 236 3.58 -8.40 0.83
C ARG A 236 3.64 -9.92 0.99
N ASP A 237 4.48 -10.60 0.21
CA ASP A 237 4.70 -12.04 0.37
C ASP A 237 5.46 -12.30 1.68
N LEU A 238 6.45 -11.46 2.02
CA LEU A 238 7.18 -11.56 3.29
C LEU A 238 6.29 -11.29 4.51
N ASP A 239 5.28 -10.43 4.39
CA ASP A 239 4.32 -10.18 5.47
C ASP A 239 3.59 -11.47 5.91
N LEU A 240 3.41 -12.47 5.02
CA LEU A 240 2.82 -13.75 5.38
C LEU A 240 3.62 -14.48 6.47
N GLY A 241 4.94 -14.32 6.51
CA GLY A 241 5.79 -14.91 7.55
C GLY A 241 5.42 -14.47 8.97
N PHE A 242 4.81 -13.28 9.14
CA PHE A 242 4.35 -12.82 10.45
C PHE A 242 3.25 -13.70 11.06
N THR A 243 2.48 -14.42 10.24
CA THR A 243 1.48 -15.38 10.75
C THR A 243 2.11 -16.58 11.46
N ARG A 244 3.36 -16.94 11.12
CA ARG A 244 4.10 -17.99 11.82
C ARG A 244 4.80 -17.45 13.06
N VAL A 245 5.37 -16.24 12.97
CA VAL A 245 5.99 -15.56 14.12
C VAL A 245 5.00 -15.36 15.25
N ARG A 246 3.74 -15.02 14.92
CA ARG A 246 2.68 -14.84 15.92
C ARG A 246 2.39 -16.10 16.74
N ASP A 247 2.52 -17.27 16.12
CA ASP A 247 2.22 -18.55 16.76
C ASP A 247 3.46 -19.16 17.44
N LEU A 248 4.61 -18.47 17.39
CA LEU A 248 5.77 -18.83 18.20
C LEU A 248 5.49 -18.52 19.69
N PRO A 249 6.00 -19.33 20.62
CA PRO A 249 5.87 -19.05 22.05
C PRO A 249 6.61 -17.75 22.41
N ASP A 250 6.04 -16.98 23.34
CA ASP A 250 6.61 -15.73 23.85
C ASP A 250 8.03 -15.90 24.43
N VAL A 251 8.33 -17.11 24.92
CA VAL A 251 9.67 -17.51 25.37
C VAL A 251 10.22 -18.53 24.37
N PRO A 252 11.37 -18.27 23.71
CA PRO A 252 11.99 -19.24 22.83
C PRO A 252 12.27 -20.54 23.59
N VAL A 253 11.82 -21.67 23.06
CA VAL A 253 12.26 -22.99 23.56
C VAL A 253 13.73 -23.22 23.18
N PRO A 254 14.49 -24.06 23.91
CA PRO A 254 15.92 -24.30 23.64
C PRO A 254 16.29 -24.54 22.17
N SER A 255 15.44 -25.24 21.41
CA SER A 255 15.61 -25.47 19.97
C SER A 255 15.54 -24.20 19.09
N HIS A 256 14.95 -23.11 19.57
CA HIS A 256 14.89 -21.82 18.89
C HIS A 256 16.09 -20.92 19.23
N HIS A 257 16.79 -21.18 20.33
CA HIS A 257 17.97 -20.38 20.72
C HIS A 257 19.13 -20.55 19.74
N ASP A 258 19.29 -21.73 19.15
CA ASP A 258 20.34 -22.01 18.16
C ASP A 258 20.11 -21.26 16.84
N LEU A 259 18.85 -21.02 16.47
CA LEU A 259 18.49 -20.22 15.29
C LEU A 259 18.75 -18.72 15.47
N LEU A 260 18.64 -18.21 16.70
CA LEU A 260 18.82 -16.78 17.00
C LEU A 260 20.29 -16.38 17.20
N ARG A 261 21.17 -17.33 17.50
CA ARG A 261 22.61 -17.07 17.66
C ARG A 261 23.37 -16.99 16.33
N GLY A 262 22.78 -17.50 15.25
CA GLY A 262 23.49 -17.72 13.99
C GLY A 262 24.52 -18.86 14.10
N PRO A 263 24.90 -19.50 12.99
CA PRO A 263 26.01 -20.44 13.02
C PRO A 263 27.27 -19.70 13.46
N ALA A 264 28.02 -20.31 14.39
CA ALA A 264 29.34 -19.85 14.81
C ALA A 264 30.35 -19.87 13.67
#